data_AF-A0AAV2SKA6-F1
#
_entry.id   AF-A0AAV2SKA6-F1
#
_cell.length_a   1.000
_cell.length_b   1.000
_cell.length_c   1.000
_cell.angle_alpha   90.00
_cell.angle_beta   90.00
_cell.angle_gamma   90.00
#
_symmetry.space_group_name_H-M   'P 1'
#
loop_
_entity.id
_entity.type
_entity.pdbx_description
1 polymer ?
#
loop_
_entity_poly.entity_id
_entity_poly.type
_entity_poly.pdbx_seq_one_letter_code
_entity_poly.pdbx_strand_id
1 'polypeptide(L)'
;GGLALEGNNWNCDCSLVWLGRWTRRWLRETLLIHTAKLKGAQQVHALAREAKCFIPRTGQHVSLLDLHSEDLGCHASALSDSGHAAPSPSAATLTATLILAVLSLGAS
;
A
#
# COMPACT_ATOMS: atom_id res chain seq x y z
N GLY A 1 -14.17 16.90 10.32
CA GLY A 1 -14.38 15.77 9.40
C GLY A 1 -13.63 14.56 9.92
N GLY A 2 -14.09 13.36 9.64
CA GLY A 2 -13.46 12.10 10.02
C GLY A 2 -13.92 10.98 9.10
N LEU A 3 -13.15 9.90 9.04
CA LEU A 3 -13.46 8.70 8.26
C LEU A 3 -13.66 7.54 9.22
N ALA A 4 -14.84 6.90 9.15
CA ALA A 4 -15.10 5.65 9.85
C ALA A 4 -14.40 4.51 9.09
N LEU A 5 -13.61 3.73 9.81
CA LEU A 5 -12.64 2.78 9.28
C LEU A 5 -12.86 1.37 9.86
N GLU A 6 -13.64 1.27 10.93
CA GLU A 6 -14.09 0.04 11.55
C GLU A 6 -15.05 -0.77 10.67
N GLY A 7 -15.17 -2.07 10.94
CA GLY A 7 -16.13 -2.96 10.26
C GLY A 7 -15.76 -3.36 8.83
N ASN A 8 -14.61 -2.93 8.33
CA ASN A 8 -14.10 -3.36 7.02
C ASN A 8 -13.39 -4.73 7.11
N ASN A 9 -13.52 -5.54 6.06
CA ASN A 9 -12.82 -6.83 5.92
C ASN A 9 -11.45 -6.65 5.25
N TRP A 10 -10.53 -5.95 5.92
CA TRP A 10 -9.22 -5.67 5.35
C TRP A 10 -8.22 -6.82 5.53
N ASN A 11 -7.37 -7.00 4.52
CA ASN A 11 -6.19 -7.85 4.61
C ASN A 11 -4.96 -6.99 4.94
N CYS A 12 -4.18 -7.40 5.93
CA CYS A 12 -2.92 -6.75 6.24
C CYS A 12 -1.87 -7.13 5.19
N ASP A 13 -1.65 -6.24 4.22
CA ASP A 13 -0.59 -6.36 3.23
C ASP A 13 0.11 -5.01 3.01
N CYS A 14 1.15 -5.02 2.17
CA CYS A 14 1.94 -3.83 1.90
C CYS A 14 1.14 -2.69 1.26
N SER A 15 0.07 -2.99 0.55
CA SER A 15 -0.81 -1.97 -0.05
C SER A 15 -1.67 -1.25 0.99
N LEU A 16 -1.82 -1.79 2.21
CA LEU A 16 -2.61 -1.17 3.28
C LEU A 16 -1.77 -0.37 4.28
N VAL A 17 -0.45 -0.53 4.27
CA VAL A 17 0.46 0.14 5.23
C VAL A 17 0.33 1.67 5.19
N TRP A 18 0.04 2.26 4.02
CA TRP A 18 -0.15 3.71 3.91
C TRP A 18 -1.34 4.19 4.76
N LEU A 19 -2.41 3.39 4.89
CA LEU A 19 -3.60 3.77 5.63
C LEU A 19 -3.33 3.80 7.14
N GLY A 20 -2.55 2.83 7.64
CA GLY A 20 -2.05 2.86 9.03
C GLY A 20 -1.20 4.11 9.30
N ARG A 21 -0.26 4.43 8.39
CA ARG A 21 0.58 5.63 8.48
C ARG A 21 -0.25 6.92 8.45
N TRP A 22 -1.21 7.00 7.54
CA TRP A 22 -2.11 8.14 7.43
C TRP A 22 -2.96 8.32 8.69
N THR A 23 -3.53 7.24 9.23
CA THR A 23 -4.39 7.28 10.43
C THR A 23 -3.60 7.78 11.64
N ARG A 24 -2.36 7.30 11.85
CA ARG A 24 -1.47 7.80 12.91
C ARG A 24 -1.17 9.30 12.75
N ARG A 25 -0.96 9.78 11.52
CA ARG A 25 -0.73 11.20 11.24
C ARG A 25 -1.99 12.03 11.51
N TRP A 26 -3.13 11.58 11.00
CA TRP A 26 -4.42 12.23 11.19
C TRP A 26 -4.78 12.37 12.67
N LEU A 27 -4.53 11.33 13.48
CA LEU A 27 -4.69 11.40 14.94
C LEU A 27 -3.81 12.48 15.55
N ARG A 28 -2.51 12.51 15.24
CA ARG A 28 -1.62 13.56 15.76
C ARG A 28 -2.10 14.95 15.37
N GLU A 29 -2.44 15.18 14.10
CA GLU A 29 -2.88 16.49 13.63
C GLU A 29 -4.22 16.92 14.24
N THR A 30 -5.20 16.01 14.32
CA THR A 30 -6.53 16.28 14.88
C THR A 30 -6.49 16.57 16.39
N LEU A 31 -5.56 15.92 17.10
CA LEU A 31 -5.40 16.09 18.55
C LEU A 31 -4.52 17.31 18.92
N LEU A 32 -3.61 17.73 18.04
CA LEU A 32 -2.74 18.91 18.26
C LEU A 32 -3.45 20.23 17.96
N ILE A 33 -4.32 20.25 16.94
CA ILE A 33 -5.21 21.38 16.72
C ILE A 33 -6.17 21.38 17.92
N HIS A 34 -6.46 22.55 18.51
CA HIS A 34 -7.21 22.71 19.76
C HIS A 34 -8.69 22.24 19.71
N THR A 35 -9.01 21.36 18.78
CA THR A 35 -10.31 20.76 18.49
C THR A 35 -10.75 19.69 19.48
N ALA A 36 -9.85 19.03 20.22
CA ALA A 36 -10.22 17.90 21.08
C ALA A 36 -9.95 18.15 22.58
N LYS A 37 -11.03 18.22 23.39
CA LYS A 37 -10.92 18.05 24.86
C LYS A 37 -10.36 16.66 25.17
N LEU A 38 -9.68 16.46 26.31
CA LEU A 38 -9.05 15.19 26.70
C LEU A 38 -9.96 13.95 26.50
N LYS A 39 -11.23 14.03 26.94
CA LYS A 39 -12.21 12.94 26.77
C LYS A 39 -12.52 12.64 25.30
N GLY A 40 -12.63 13.69 24.48
CA GLY A 40 -12.81 13.55 23.03
C GLY A 40 -11.57 12.97 22.36
N ALA A 41 -10.38 13.36 22.81
CA ALA A 41 -9.12 12.81 22.30
C ALA A 41 -9.00 11.30 22.54
N GLN A 42 -9.33 10.85 23.76
CA GLN A 42 -9.36 9.43 24.10
C GLN A 42 -10.39 8.66 23.27
N GLN A 43 -11.57 9.24 23.07
CA GLN A 43 -12.62 8.62 22.27
C GLN A 43 -12.21 8.47 20.80
N VAL A 44 -11.65 9.51 20.20
CA VAL A 44 -11.15 9.47 18.81
C VAL A 44 -10.04 8.43 18.66
N HIS A 45 -9.13 8.36 19.63
CA HIS A 45 -8.08 7.34 19.63
C HIS A 45 -8.65 5.91 19.78
N ALA A 46 -9.68 5.72 20.61
CA ALA A 46 -10.34 4.42 20.79
C ALA A 46 -11.03 3.97 19.49
N LEU A 47 -11.76 4.86 18.83
CA LEU A 47 -12.38 4.57 17.54
C LEU A 47 -11.35 4.21 16.46
N ALA A 48 -10.23 4.93 16.40
CA ALA A 48 -9.17 4.62 15.44
C ALA A 48 -8.52 3.25 15.69
N ARG A 49 -8.52 2.72 16.92
CA ARG A 49 -8.03 1.37 17.20
C ARG A 49 -8.93 0.26 16.65
N GLU A 50 -10.22 0.52 16.46
CA GLU A 50 -11.16 -0.46 15.91
C GLU A 50 -11.02 -0.68 14.39
N ALA A 51 -10.27 0.19 13.71
CA ALA A 51 -9.80 -0.04 12.37
C ALA A 51 -8.78 -1.19 12.39
N LYS A 52 -9.22 -2.41 12.04
CA LYS A 52 -8.41 -3.64 12.10
C LYS A 52 -8.28 -4.30 10.73
N CYS A 53 -7.17 -4.96 10.49
CA CYS A 53 -6.97 -5.84 9.35
C CYS A 53 -6.63 -7.26 9.82
N PHE A 54 -6.84 -8.24 8.95
CA PHE A 54 -6.54 -9.65 9.15
C PHE A 54 -5.22 -10.04 8.49
N ILE A 55 -4.35 -10.76 9.20
CA ILE A 55 -3.09 -11.32 8.68
C ILE A 55 -3.34 -12.79 8.30
N PRO A 56 -3.41 -13.16 7.00
CA PRO A 56 -3.75 -14.53 6.60
C PRO A 56 -2.75 -15.59 7.04
N ARG A 57 -1.47 -15.22 7.19
CA ARG A 57 -0.40 -16.17 7.57
C ARG A 57 -0.46 -16.58 9.04
N THR A 58 -0.93 -15.69 9.92
CA THR A 58 -0.97 -15.93 11.37
C THR A 58 -2.39 -16.08 11.92
N GLY A 59 -3.42 -15.72 11.13
CA GLY A 59 -4.81 -15.71 11.57
C GLY A 59 -5.16 -14.54 12.50
N GLN A 60 -4.26 -13.58 12.69
CA GLN A 60 -4.42 -12.51 13.68
C GLN A 60 -5.14 -11.30 13.09
N HIS A 61 -5.97 -10.64 13.92
CA HIS A 61 -6.44 -9.29 13.65
C HIS A 61 -5.57 -8.27 14.38
N VAL A 62 -5.08 -7.26 13.67
CA VAL A 62 -4.25 -6.19 14.25
C VAL A 62 -4.84 -4.82 13.90
N SER A 63 -4.63 -3.82 14.76
CA SER A 63 -5.06 -2.47 14.46
C SER A 63 -4.24 -1.89 13.31
N LEU A 64 -4.86 -1.10 12.45
CA LEU A 64 -4.12 -0.29 11.46
C LEU A 64 -3.13 0.67 12.11
N LEU A 65 -3.38 1.08 13.37
CA LEU A 65 -2.42 1.89 14.12
C LEU A 65 -1.12 1.15 14.40
N ASP A 66 -1.18 -0.18 14.49
CA ASP A 66 -0.04 -1.07 14.73
C ASP A 66 0.48 -1.70 13.42
N LEU A 67 -0.05 -1.29 12.26
CA LEU A 67 0.42 -1.77 10.96
C LEU A 67 1.66 -0.99 10.50
N HIS A 68 2.77 -1.68 10.40
CA HIS A 68 4.07 -1.15 9.97
C HIS A 68 4.62 -1.90 8.74
N SER A 69 5.50 -1.23 7.99
CA SER A 69 6.13 -1.82 6.79
C SER A 69 7.05 -2.98 7.19
N GLU A 70 7.72 -2.83 8.32
CA GLU A 70 8.74 -3.72 8.86
C GLU A 70 8.14 -5.08 9.27
N ASP A 71 6.95 -5.06 9.89
CA ASP A 71 6.22 -6.28 10.34
C ASP A 71 5.79 -7.17 9.17
N LEU A 72 5.62 -6.57 7.98
CA LEU A 72 5.21 -7.25 6.76
C LEU A 72 6.37 -7.46 5.77
N GLY A 73 7.58 -6.99 6.07
CA GLY A 73 8.72 -7.04 5.16
C GLY A 73 8.51 -6.24 3.87
N CYS A 74 7.75 -5.14 3.93
CA CYS A 74 7.42 -4.34 2.77
C CYS A 74 8.61 -3.54 2.27
N HIS A 75 9.05 -3.83 1.06
CA HIS A 75 10.00 -3.00 0.33
C HIS A 75 9.25 -1.97 -0.50
N ALA A 76 9.80 -0.75 -0.59
CA ALA A 76 9.30 0.25 -1.52
C ALA A 76 9.58 -0.24 -2.96
N SER A 77 8.63 -0.94 -3.56
CA SER A 77 8.69 -1.22 -4.99
C SER A 77 8.41 0.10 -5.72
N ALA A 78 9.40 0.61 -6.46
CA ALA A 78 9.30 1.81 -7.31
C ALA A 78 8.26 1.70 -8.45
N LEU A 79 7.41 0.67 -8.44
CA LEU A 79 6.48 0.27 -9.50
C LEU A 79 5.02 0.16 -9.01
N SER A 80 4.65 0.76 -7.88
CA SER A 80 3.22 0.79 -7.48
C SER A 80 2.37 1.79 -8.30
N ASP A 81 2.95 2.41 -9.33
CA ASP A 81 2.23 3.27 -10.26
C ASP A 81 1.97 2.53 -11.58
N SER A 82 0.73 2.63 -12.06
CA SER A 82 0.15 2.04 -13.27
C SER A 82 -0.18 0.54 -13.26
N GLY A 83 -1.32 0.21 -12.63
CA GLY A 83 -2.16 -0.87 -13.12
C GLY A 83 -2.60 -0.60 -14.57
N HIS A 84 -1.85 -1.12 -15.53
CA HIS A 84 -2.30 -1.69 -16.80
C HIS A 84 -1.29 -2.78 -17.12
N ALA A 85 -1.70 -4.05 -17.01
CA ALA A 85 -0.87 -5.16 -17.47
C ALA A 85 -0.60 -4.97 -18.97
N ALA A 86 0.57 -4.43 -19.32
CA ALA A 86 1.09 -4.53 -20.67
C ALA A 86 1.35 -6.01 -20.94
N PRO A 87 0.83 -6.61 -22.03
CA PRO A 87 1.18 -7.97 -22.37
C PRO A 87 2.70 -8.06 -22.54
N SER A 88 3.32 -8.97 -21.80
CA SER A 88 4.75 -9.27 -21.93
C SER A 88 5.05 -9.67 -23.37
N PRO A 89 5.91 -8.95 -24.11
CA PRO A 89 6.47 -9.52 -25.33
C PRO A 89 7.40 -10.65 -24.90
N SER A 90 6.97 -11.88 -25.16
CA SER A 90 7.81 -13.07 -25.08
C SER A 90 9.15 -12.81 -25.77
N ALA A 91 10.27 -13.11 -25.10
CA ALA A 91 11.64 -12.84 -25.54
C ALA A 91 12.01 -13.38 -26.94
N ALA A 92 11.14 -14.17 -27.57
CA ALA A 92 11.30 -14.68 -28.92
C ALA A 92 11.20 -13.61 -30.03
N THR A 93 10.59 -12.44 -29.78
CA THR A 93 10.36 -11.43 -30.83
C THR A 93 11.52 -10.43 -30.99
N LEU A 94 12.42 -10.30 -30.00
CA LEU A 94 13.55 -9.37 -30.04
C LEU A 94 14.75 -9.89 -30.86
N THR A 95 14.85 -11.21 -31.06
CA THR A 95 15.94 -11.82 -31.83
C THR A 95 15.72 -11.73 -33.34
N ALA A 96 14.46 -11.76 -33.80
CA ALA A 96 14.14 -11.74 -35.24
C ALA A 96 14.41 -10.38 -35.92
N THR A 97 14.20 -9.26 -35.21
CA THR A 97 14.41 -7.91 -35.76
C THR A 97 15.89 -7.55 -35.90
N LEU A 98 16.74 -8.05 -35.01
CA LEU A 98 18.19 -7.83 -35.05
C LEU A 98 18.86 -8.60 -36.20
N ILE A 99 18.36 -9.82 -36.51
CA ILE A 99 18.87 -10.64 -37.62
C ILE A 99 18.52 -10.01 -38.98
N LEU A 100 17.29 -9.48 -39.16
CA LEU A 100 16.92 -8.81 -40.41
C LEU A 100 17.73 -7.53 -40.66
N ALA A 101 18.04 -6.76 -39.63
CA ALA A 101 18.83 -5.52 -39.77
C ALA A 101 20.28 -5.81 -40.21
N VAL A 102 20.91 -6.88 -39.67
CA VAL A 102 22.27 -7.29 -40.06
C VAL A 102 22.32 -7.79 -41.51
N LEU A 103 21.29 -8.51 -41.96
CA LEU A 103 21.21 -8.97 -43.35
C LEU A 103 21.05 -7.81 -44.36
N SER A 104 20.35 -6.73 -43.98
CA SER A 104 20.20 -5.55 -44.85
C SER A 104 21.45 -4.67 -44.96
N LEU A 105 22.36 -4.71 -43.99
CA LEU A 105 23.62 -3.94 -44.03
C LEU A 105 24.76 -4.69 -44.75
N GLY A 106 24.60 -5.98 -45.04
CA GLY A 106 25.61 -6.80 -45.74
C GLY A 106 25.41 -6.91 -47.25
N ALA A 107 24.40 -6.25 -47.82
CA ALA A 107 24.11 -6.24 -49.25
C ALA A 107 24.18 -4.81 -49.81
N SER A 108 25.39 -4.26 -49.84
CA SER A 108 25.76 -3.10 -50.67
C SER A 108 27.22 -3.23 -51.07
#